data_AF-A0A4Z0R3T4-F1
#
_entry.id   AF-A0A4Z0R3T4-F1
#
_cell.length_a   1.000
_cell.length_b   1.000
_cell.length_c   1.000
_cell.angle_alpha   90.00
_cell.angle_beta   90.00
_cell.angle_gamma   90.00
#
_symmetry.space_group_name_H-M   'P 1'
#
loop_
_entity.id
_entity.type
_entity.pdbx_description
1 polymer ?
#
loop_
_entity_poly.entity_id
_entity_poly.type
_entity_poly.pdbx_seq_one_letter_code
_entity_poly.pdbx_strand_id
1 'polypeptide(L)'
;MDNDSKIINISSRRKKLDDDNDMNGFEDWEDDYNLISKGDYIGLKRHRQEVAKSHSTDIYAQWRLGEAYILCKEYEKAIDYFTPLYRKNPDYGDIEYSILDALFALGKSERDFKWVSVPEVKRLNDEVSDFCYDYLKGKRKARSLDDVYCQLIVEGYLTFSEVELLNHLIKDGRFEFQNDGAVHSTLLKVQRKSK
;
A
#
# COMPACT_ATOMS: atom_id res chain seq x y z
N MET A 1 -41.97 46.38 -10.42
CA MET A 1 -40.70 46.43 -9.66
C MET A 1 -40.26 44.99 -9.64
N ASP A 2 -39.54 44.61 -10.69
CA ASP A 2 -39.53 43.24 -11.16
C ASP A 2 -38.23 42.55 -10.75
N ASN A 3 -38.47 41.38 -10.17
CA ASN A 3 -37.55 40.34 -9.81
C ASN A 3 -36.85 39.82 -11.07
N ASP A 4 -35.52 39.70 -11.07
CA ASP A 4 -34.85 38.64 -11.83
C ASP A 4 -33.40 38.43 -11.40
N SER A 5 -33.21 37.26 -10.78
CA SER A 5 -31.93 36.66 -10.44
C SER A 5 -31.24 36.15 -11.71
N LYS A 6 -30.15 36.79 -12.11
CA LYS A 6 -29.37 36.40 -13.29
C LYS A 6 -28.43 35.22 -12.98
N ILE A 7 -28.97 34.03 -13.23
CA ILE A 7 -28.42 32.95 -14.07
C ILE A 7 -26.89 32.80 -14.04
N ILE A 8 -26.46 31.73 -13.36
CA ILE A 8 -25.11 31.15 -13.44
C ILE A 8 -24.82 30.79 -14.90
N ASN A 9 -23.72 31.31 -15.41
CA ASN A 9 -23.29 31.15 -16.80
C ASN A 9 -22.88 29.69 -17.10
N ILE A 10 -23.80 28.94 -17.72
CA ILE A 10 -23.62 27.53 -18.12
C ILE A 10 -22.59 27.37 -19.26
N SER A 11 -22.15 28.45 -19.92
CA SER A 11 -21.18 28.38 -21.03
C SER A 11 -19.74 28.09 -20.58
N SER A 12 -19.38 28.35 -19.32
CA SER A 12 -18.04 28.09 -18.80
C SER A 12 -17.77 26.62 -18.47
N ARG A 13 -18.81 25.78 -18.36
CA ARG A 13 -18.69 24.33 -18.12
C ARG A 13 -18.53 23.49 -19.39
N ARG A 14 -18.81 24.05 -20.58
CA ARG A 14 -18.79 23.30 -21.84
C ARG A 14 -17.44 23.30 -22.58
N LYS A 15 -16.45 24.11 -22.17
CA LYS A 15 -15.20 24.27 -22.92
C LYS A 15 -14.01 23.41 -22.46
N LYS A 16 -14.25 22.35 -21.69
CA LYS A 16 -13.20 21.36 -21.35
C LYS A 16 -13.71 19.91 -21.46
N LEU A 17 -14.69 19.71 -22.34
CA LEU A 17 -15.23 18.41 -22.73
C LEU A 17 -14.85 18.05 -24.18
N ASP A 18 -14.02 18.85 -24.85
CA ASP A 18 -13.72 18.73 -26.28
C ASP A 18 -12.21 18.60 -26.56
N ASP A 19 -11.50 17.74 -25.81
CA ASP A 19 -10.23 17.17 -26.29
C ASP A 19 -10.24 15.68 -25.93
N ASP A 20 -11.10 14.95 -26.64
CA ASP A 20 -10.93 13.52 -26.88
C ASP A 20 -9.58 13.33 -27.60
N ASN A 21 -8.54 13.18 -26.81
CA ASN A 21 -7.30 12.55 -27.22
C ASN A 21 -7.10 11.34 -26.29
N ASP A 22 -7.76 10.26 -26.68
CA ASP A 22 -7.32 8.89 -26.41
C ASP A 22 -5.78 8.84 -26.55
N MET A 23 -5.07 8.47 -25.48
CA MET A 23 -3.61 8.59 -25.22
C MET A 23 -3.13 9.76 -24.32
N ASN A 24 -3.70 9.93 -23.12
CA ASN A 24 -3.09 10.69 -22.01
C ASN A 24 -3.28 9.96 -20.67
N GLY A 25 -2.79 8.73 -20.59
CA GLY A 25 -2.92 7.87 -19.42
C GLY A 25 -2.22 8.47 -18.19
N PHE A 26 -2.96 8.56 -17.08
CA PHE A 26 -2.39 8.58 -15.73
C PHE A 26 -1.30 9.63 -15.45
N GLU A 27 -1.59 10.92 -15.65
CA GLU A 27 -0.85 12.02 -14.98
C GLU A 27 -1.52 12.46 -13.65
N ASP A 28 -2.32 11.58 -13.06
CA ASP A 28 -3.03 11.78 -11.78
C ASP A 28 -2.11 11.59 -10.55
N TRP A 29 -0.88 11.13 -10.78
CA TRP A 29 0.12 10.92 -9.74
C TRP A 29 0.70 12.24 -9.22
N GLU A 30 0.71 13.31 -10.04
CA GLU A 30 1.26 14.60 -9.62
C GLU A 30 0.40 15.26 -8.54
N ASP A 31 -0.94 15.21 -8.70
CA ASP A 31 -1.88 15.76 -7.73
C ASP A 31 -1.83 14.97 -6.40
N ASP A 32 -1.84 13.63 -6.49
CA ASP A 32 -1.67 12.77 -5.32
C ASP A 32 -0.33 13.04 -4.63
N TYR A 33 0.77 13.08 -5.38
CA TYR A 33 2.11 13.34 -4.86
C TYR A 33 2.19 14.70 -4.15
N ASN A 34 1.61 15.74 -4.75
CA ASN A 34 1.58 17.08 -4.18
C ASN A 34 0.79 17.14 -2.88
N LEU A 35 -0.32 16.39 -2.78
CA LEU A 35 -1.13 16.34 -1.55
C LEU A 35 -0.46 15.50 -0.46
N ILE A 36 0.10 14.33 -0.83
CA ILE A 36 0.82 13.44 0.08
C ILE A 36 2.07 14.11 0.64
N SER A 37 2.88 14.76 -0.19
CA SER A 37 4.11 15.46 0.25
C SER A 37 3.82 16.61 1.23
N LYS A 38 2.63 17.21 1.16
CA LYS A 38 2.14 18.23 2.11
C LYS A 38 1.43 17.63 3.33
N GLY A 39 1.19 16.31 3.35
CA GLY A 39 0.38 15.63 4.35
C GLY A 39 -1.10 16.03 4.33
N ASP A 40 -1.61 16.60 3.23
CA ASP A 40 -3.01 16.99 3.09
C ASP A 40 -3.89 15.80 2.69
N TYR A 41 -4.10 14.88 3.63
CA TYR A 41 -4.90 13.69 3.40
C TYR A 41 -6.40 13.99 3.23
N ILE A 42 -6.88 15.10 3.81
CA ILE A 42 -8.27 15.53 3.63
C ILE A 42 -8.49 16.01 2.19
N GLY A 43 -7.57 16.81 1.66
CA GLY A 43 -7.53 17.22 0.25
C GLY A 43 -7.38 16.02 -0.68
N LEU A 44 -6.46 15.11 -0.39
CA LEU A 44 -6.25 13.86 -1.13
C LEU A 44 -7.54 13.03 -1.23
N LYS A 45 -8.23 12.84 -0.11
CA LYS A 45 -9.50 12.12 -0.09
C LYS A 45 -10.56 12.81 -0.94
N ARG A 46 -10.68 14.14 -0.87
CA ARG A 46 -11.63 14.89 -1.71
C ARG A 46 -11.33 14.71 -3.19
N HIS A 47 -10.07 14.85 -3.59
CA HIS A 47 -9.62 14.66 -4.97
C HIS A 47 -9.94 13.23 -5.46
N ARG A 48 -9.51 12.21 -4.71
CA ARG A 48 -9.77 10.81 -5.05
C ARG A 48 -11.27 10.46 -5.04
N GLN A 49 -12.10 11.14 -4.23
CA GLN A 49 -13.56 11.01 -4.29
C GLN A 49 -14.15 11.51 -5.62
N GLU A 50 -13.61 12.59 -6.18
CA GLU A 50 -14.04 13.12 -7.48
C GLU A 50 -13.60 12.18 -8.61
N VAL A 51 -12.36 11.70 -8.57
CA VAL A 51 -11.83 10.72 -9.54
C VAL A 51 -12.64 9.41 -9.52
N ALA A 52 -12.88 8.85 -8.33
CA ALA A 52 -13.64 7.61 -8.16
C ALA A 52 -15.11 7.74 -8.58
N LYS A 53 -15.71 8.94 -8.52
CA LYS A 53 -17.07 9.18 -9.05
C LYS A 53 -17.09 9.16 -10.57
N SER A 54 -16.12 9.82 -11.20
CA SER A 54 -15.98 9.83 -12.66
C SER A 54 -15.60 8.46 -13.23
N HIS A 55 -14.89 7.64 -12.45
CA HIS A 55 -14.40 6.31 -12.83
C HIS A 55 -14.95 5.23 -11.89
N SER A 56 -16.28 5.17 -11.73
CA SER A 56 -16.95 4.28 -10.77
C SER A 56 -16.71 2.78 -10.97
N THR A 57 -16.29 2.37 -12.16
CA THR A 57 -15.97 0.97 -12.50
C THR A 57 -14.47 0.65 -12.49
N ASP A 58 -13.61 1.67 -12.40
CA ASP A 58 -12.16 1.49 -12.32
C ASP A 58 -11.78 1.08 -10.89
N ILE A 59 -11.32 -0.17 -10.75
CA ILE A 59 -10.94 -0.73 -9.46
C ILE A 59 -9.77 0.02 -8.82
N TYR A 60 -8.84 0.55 -9.61
CA TYR A 60 -7.69 1.30 -9.10
C TYR A 60 -8.13 2.65 -8.55
N ALA A 61 -9.02 3.36 -9.25
CA ALA A 61 -9.62 4.61 -8.76
C ALA A 61 -10.43 4.39 -7.48
N GLN A 62 -11.21 3.30 -7.40
CA GLN A 62 -11.93 2.95 -6.16
C GLN A 62 -10.95 2.61 -5.04
N TRP A 63 -9.93 1.78 -5.31
CA TRP A 63 -8.93 1.41 -4.31
C TRP A 63 -8.20 2.62 -3.74
N ARG A 64 -7.75 3.57 -4.59
CA ARG A 64 -7.14 4.83 -4.15
C ARG A 64 -8.04 5.62 -3.20
N LEU A 65 -9.36 5.66 -3.43
CA LEU A 65 -10.28 6.30 -2.50
C LEU A 65 -10.33 5.57 -1.15
N GLY A 66 -10.37 4.24 -1.16
CA GLY A 66 -10.27 3.42 0.05
C GLY A 66 -9.01 3.72 0.87
N GLU A 67 -7.85 3.79 0.21
CA GLU A 67 -6.57 4.19 0.81
C GLU A 67 -6.61 5.59 1.43
N ALA A 68 -7.33 6.53 0.81
CA ALA A 68 -7.46 7.88 1.35
C ALA A 68 -8.25 7.89 2.68
N TYR A 69 -9.19 6.97 2.89
CA TYR A 69 -9.83 6.79 4.20
C TYR A 69 -8.83 6.30 5.25
N ILE A 70 -7.93 5.37 4.90
CA ILE A 70 -6.86 4.87 5.80
C ILE A 70 -5.90 5.99 6.17
N LEU A 71 -5.44 6.78 5.20
CA LEU A 71 -4.55 7.93 5.44
C LEU A 71 -5.22 9.01 6.30
N CYS A 72 -6.54 9.15 6.21
CA CYS A 72 -7.35 10.01 7.08
C CYS A 72 -7.63 9.39 8.47
N LYS A 73 -7.11 8.18 8.75
CA LYS A 73 -7.38 7.40 9.97
C LYS A 73 -8.86 7.03 10.17
N GLU A 74 -9.62 6.98 9.08
CA GLU A 74 -11.02 6.57 9.06
C GLU A 74 -11.12 5.05 8.78
N TYR A 75 -10.50 4.25 9.64
CA TYR A 75 -10.25 2.82 9.39
C TYR A 75 -11.54 1.99 9.28
N GLU A 76 -12.56 2.23 10.12
CA GLU A 76 -13.83 1.53 10.00
C GLU A 76 -14.52 1.82 8.66
N LYS A 77 -14.47 3.09 8.22
CA LYS A 77 -15.04 3.47 6.92
C LYS A 77 -14.25 2.89 5.75
N ALA A 78 -12.92 2.79 5.88
CA ALA A 78 -12.10 2.12 4.88
C ALA A 78 -12.52 0.66 4.74
N ILE A 79 -12.70 -0.06 5.84
CA ILE A 79 -13.17 -1.46 5.84
C ILE A 79 -14.57 -1.56 5.21
N ASP A 80 -15.51 -0.71 5.61
CA ASP A 80 -16.88 -0.70 5.06
C ASP A 80 -16.87 -0.43 3.55
N TYR A 81 -16.02 0.49 3.09
CA TYR A 81 -15.87 0.86 1.68
C TYR A 81 -15.19 -0.24 0.86
N PHE A 82 -14.14 -0.87 1.40
CA PHE A 82 -13.43 -1.97 0.74
C PHE A 82 -14.21 -3.28 0.73
N THR A 83 -15.10 -3.51 1.70
CA THR A 83 -15.88 -4.77 1.81
C THR A 83 -16.58 -5.15 0.50
N PRO A 84 -17.42 -4.30 -0.12
CA PRO A 84 -18.06 -4.64 -1.40
C PRO A 84 -17.06 -4.72 -2.56
N LEU A 85 -15.98 -3.94 -2.55
CA LEU A 85 -14.93 -3.97 -3.58
C LEU A 85 -14.19 -5.30 -3.58
N TYR A 86 -13.81 -5.79 -2.40
CA TYR A 86 -13.20 -7.09 -2.18
C TYR A 86 -14.12 -8.23 -2.64
N ARG A 87 -15.42 -8.18 -2.29
CA ARG A 87 -16.37 -9.23 -2.71
C ARG A 87 -16.49 -9.37 -4.21
N LYS A 88 -16.37 -8.26 -4.95
CA LYS A 88 -16.43 -8.25 -6.40
C LYS A 88 -15.10 -8.63 -7.04
N ASN A 89 -13.97 -8.34 -6.37
CA ASN A 89 -12.62 -8.53 -6.88
C ASN A 89 -11.74 -9.19 -5.81
N PRO A 90 -12.02 -10.44 -5.41
CA PRO A 90 -11.30 -11.09 -4.31
C PRO A 90 -9.82 -11.32 -4.62
N ASP A 91 -9.44 -11.35 -5.91
CA ASP A 91 -8.07 -11.57 -6.37
C ASP A 91 -7.27 -10.26 -6.51
N TYR A 92 -7.85 -9.10 -6.19
CA TYR A 92 -7.16 -7.82 -6.22
C TYR A 92 -6.45 -7.55 -4.89
N GLY A 93 -5.22 -8.07 -4.78
CA GLY A 93 -4.44 -8.12 -3.54
C GLY A 93 -4.25 -6.78 -2.81
N ASP A 94 -4.21 -5.66 -3.54
CA ASP A 94 -4.07 -4.35 -2.90
C ASP A 94 -5.25 -4.02 -1.97
N ILE A 95 -6.47 -4.47 -2.30
CA ILE A 95 -7.64 -4.29 -1.42
C ILE A 95 -7.50 -5.15 -0.16
N GLU A 96 -6.96 -6.36 -0.29
CA GLU A 96 -6.73 -7.26 0.84
C GLU A 96 -5.75 -6.62 1.83
N TYR A 97 -4.63 -6.08 1.33
CA TYR A 97 -3.62 -5.43 2.16
C TYR A 97 -4.16 -4.16 2.82
N SER A 98 -4.92 -3.33 2.10
CA SER A 98 -5.57 -2.14 2.68
C SER A 98 -6.56 -2.49 3.80
N ILE A 99 -7.34 -3.58 3.67
CA ILE A 99 -8.22 -4.04 4.74
C ILE A 99 -7.39 -4.49 5.96
N LEU A 100 -6.28 -5.21 5.75
CA LEU A 100 -5.37 -5.62 6.83
C LEU A 100 -4.76 -4.41 7.55
N ASP A 101 -4.30 -3.39 6.81
CA ASP A 101 -3.80 -2.13 7.37
C ASP A 101 -4.84 -1.49 8.30
N ALA A 102 -6.08 -1.39 7.83
CA ALA A 102 -7.18 -0.82 8.62
C ALA A 102 -7.53 -1.68 9.85
N LEU A 103 -7.52 -3.02 9.74
CA LEU A 103 -7.76 -3.93 10.86
C LEU A 103 -6.68 -3.78 11.93
N PHE A 104 -5.40 -3.82 11.54
CA PHE A 104 -4.29 -3.72 12.47
C PHE A 104 -4.21 -2.34 13.13
N ALA A 105 -4.52 -1.26 12.39
CA ALA A 105 -4.63 0.08 12.96
C ALA A 105 -5.75 0.20 14.03
N LEU A 106 -6.79 -0.64 13.93
CA LEU A 106 -7.87 -0.75 14.92
C LEU A 106 -7.55 -1.73 16.06
N GLY A 107 -6.37 -2.35 16.08
CA GLY A 107 -6.00 -3.39 17.04
C GLY A 107 -6.76 -4.71 16.84
N LYS A 108 -7.34 -4.92 15.65
CA LYS A 108 -7.99 -6.17 15.25
C LYS A 108 -6.98 -7.11 14.59
N SER A 109 -7.38 -8.36 14.40
CA SER A 109 -6.63 -9.39 13.68
C SER A 109 -7.17 -9.59 12.26
N GLU A 110 -6.38 -10.26 11.43
CA GLU A 110 -6.80 -10.77 10.13
C GLU A 110 -8.03 -11.69 10.21
N ARG A 111 -8.41 -12.21 11.38
CA ARG A 111 -9.61 -13.05 11.52
C ARG A 111 -10.90 -12.26 11.73
N ASP A 112 -10.79 -10.95 11.96
CA ASP A 112 -11.93 -10.08 12.24
C ASP A 112 -12.65 -9.57 10.98
N PHE A 113 -12.20 -10.02 9.80
CA PHE A 113 -12.86 -9.81 8.52
C PHE A 113 -13.28 -11.13 7.89
N LYS A 114 -14.40 -11.11 7.16
CA LYS A 114 -14.96 -12.30 6.51
C LYS A 114 -14.29 -12.55 5.16
N TRP A 115 -13.07 -13.04 5.13
CA TRP A 115 -12.38 -13.29 3.87
C TRP A 115 -13.02 -14.40 3.02
N VAL A 116 -12.74 -14.42 1.71
CA VAL A 116 -12.98 -15.60 0.86
C VAL A 116 -11.93 -16.66 1.17
N SER A 117 -10.67 -16.23 1.27
CA SER A 117 -9.54 -17.00 1.82
C SER A 117 -8.79 -16.09 2.77
N VAL A 118 -8.46 -16.57 3.97
CA VAL A 118 -7.75 -15.75 4.96
C VAL A 118 -6.35 -15.41 4.41
N PRO A 119 -5.94 -14.14 4.40
CA PRO A 119 -4.63 -13.72 3.93
C PRO A 119 -3.51 -14.35 4.75
N GLU A 120 -2.39 -14.68 4.10
CA GLU A 120 -1.18 -15.10 4.79
C GLU A 120 -0.51 -13.88 5.42
N VAL A 121 -0.34 -13.89 6.74
CA VAL A 121 0.22 -12.77 7.51
C VAL A 121 1.52 -13.21 8.18
N LYS A 122 2.62 -12.59 7.78
CA LYS A 122 3.97 -12.85 8.32
C LYS A 122 4.26 -11.93 9.50
N ARG A 123 4.71 -12.53 10.59
CA ARG A 123 5.10 -11.86 11.83
C ARG A 123 6.56 -12.16 12.13
N LEU A 124 7.26 -11.24 12.78
CA LEU A 124 8.66 -11.48 13.19
C LEU A 124 8.74 -12.61 14.21
N ASN A 125 9.26 -13.75 13.76
CA ASN A 125 9.46 -14.97 14.52
C ASN A 125 10.63 -15.77 13.91
N ASP A 126 10.94 -16.92 14.50
CA ASP A 126 12.03 -17.78 14.02
C ASP A 126 11.79 -18.29 12.59
N GLU A 127 10.53 -18.46 12.16
CA GLU A 127 10.19 -18.88 10.79
C GLU A 127 10.61 -17.83 9.75
N VAL A 128 10.46 -16.54 10.05
CA VAL A 128 10.97 -15.46 9.20
C VAL A 128 12.50 -15.50 9.12
N SER A 129 13.18 -15.75 10.24
CA SER A 129 14.64 -15.89 10.25
C SER A 129 15.10 -17.13 9.46
N ASP A 130 14.38 -18.25 9.59
CA ASP A 130 14.65 -19.47 8.84
C ASP A 130 14.41 -19.29 7.34
N PHE A 131 13.35 -18.59 6.95
CA PHE A 131 13.12 -18.20 5.56
C PHE A 131 14.28 -17.36 5.02
N CYS A 132 14.71 -16.33 5.76
CA CYS A 132 15.84 -15.48 5.36
C CYS A 132 17.13 -16.31 5.22
N TYR A 133 17.38 -17.22 6.16
CA TYR A 133 18.52 -18.14 6.11
C TYR A 133 18.45 -19.02 4.87
N ASP A 134 17.29 -19.61 4.59
CA ASP A 134 17.08 -20.53 3.47
C ASP A 134 17.15 -19.84 2.12
N TYR A 135 16.69 -18.60 2.02
CA TYR A 135 16.85 -17.78 0.84
C TYR A 135 18.34 -17.45 0.61
N LEU A 136 19.08 -17.10 1.66
CA LEU A 136 20.47 -16.65 1.56
C LEU A 136 21.48 -17.80 1.48
N LYS A 137 21.16 -18.99 2.02
CA LYS A 137 22.08 -20.13 2.05
C LYS A 137 22.40 -20.57 0.61
N GLY A 138 23.69 -20.61 0.29
CA GLY A 138 24.18 -20.97 -1.05
C GLY A 138 24.32 -19.79 -2.03
N LYS A 139 23.88 -18.58 -1.68
CA LYS A 139 24.18 -17.40 -2.52
C LYS A 139 25.66 -17.02 -2.42
N ARG A 140 26.33 -16.89 -3.58
CA ARG A 140 27.75 -16.52 -3.66
C ARG A 140 28.01 -15.08 -3.18
N LYS A 141 27.08 -14.16 -3.47
CA LYS A 141 27.16 -12.73 -3.12
C LYS A 141 26.09 -12.41 -2.07
N ALA A 142 26.38 -11.43 -1.22
CA ALA A 142 25.39 -10.85 -0.31
C ALA A 142 24.21 -10.27 -1.10
N ARG A 143 23.06 -10.18 -0.45
CA ARG A 143 21.86 -9.55 -0.98
C ARG A 143 21.56 -8.29 -0.18
N SER A 144 20.88 -7.33 -0.79
CA SER A 144 20.32 -6.20 -0.04
C SER A 144 19.19 -6.68 0.87
N LEU A 145 18.95 -5.94 1.94
CA LEU A 145 17.79 -6.15 2.80
C LEU A 145 16.50 -6.02 1.99
N ASP A 146 16.45 -5.06 1.07
CA ASP A 146 15.35 -4.89 0.10
C ASP A 146 15.05 -6.16 -0.69
N ASP A 147 16.07 -6.85 -1.22
CA ASP A 147 15.88 -8.09 -1.99
C ASP A 147 15.28 -9.20 -1.11
N VAL A 148 15.75 -9.32 0.15
CA VAL A 148 15.22 -10.29 1.11
C VAL A 148 13.79 -9.94 1.54
N TYR A 149 13.53 -8.66 1.80
CA TYR A 149 12.23 -8.14 2.19
C TYR A 149 11.21 -8.34 1.07
N CYS A 150 11.57 -8.08 -0.18
CA CYS A 150 10.75 -8.38 -1.36
C CYS A 150 10.38 -9.87 -1.45
N GLN A 151 11.28 -10.79 -1.11
CA GLN A 151 10.94 -12.21 -1.08
C GLN A 151 9.90 -12.52 0.00
N LEU A 152 9.97 -11.87 1.16
CA LEU A 152 8.97 -12.05 2.21
C LEU A 152 7.59 -11.49 1.81
N ILE A 153 7.54 -10.37 1.07
CA ILE A 153 6.29 -9.81 0.54
C ILE A 153 5.57 -10.80 -0.38
N VAL A 154 6.33 -11.59 -1.16
CA VAL A 154 5.75 -12.63 -2.03
C VAL A 154 5.09 -13.75 -1.22
N GLU A 155 5.56 -14.01 0.00
CA GLU A 155 5.00 -15.03 0.89
C GLU A 155 3.75 -14.55 1.66
N GLY A 156 3.47 -13.24 1.70
CA GLY A 156 2.29 -12.70 2.36
C GLY A 156 2.46 -11.28 2.91
N TYR A 157 1.43 -10.82 3.61
CA TYR A 157 1.41 -9.49 4.23
C TYR A 157 2.38 -9.44 5.41
N LEU A 158 3.28 -8.45 5.42
CA LEU A 158 4.27 -8.28 6.49
C LEU A 158 3.76 -7.32 7.55
N THR A 159 3.75 -7.75 8.82
CA THR A 159 3.38 -6.86 9.95
C THR A 159 4.58 -6.14 10.57
N PHE A 160 5.66 -6.01 9.82
CA PHE A 160 6.92 -5.48 10.28
C PHE A 160 7.62 -4.76 9.14
N SER A 161 8.35 -3.72 9.47
CA SER A 161 9.19 -2.94 8.54
C SER A 161 10.55 -3.59 8.29
N GLU A 162 11.25 -3.13 7.26
CA GLU A 162 12.65 -3.51 7.01
C GLU A 162 13.56 -3.25 8.23
N VAL A 163 13.32 -2.16 8.96
CA VAL A 163 14.10 -1.81 10.17
C VAL A 163 13.91 -2.86 11.25
N GLU A 164 12.67 -3.31 11.47
CA GLU A 164 12.35 -4.33 12.46
C GLU A 164 12.88 -5.70 12.02
N LEU A 165 12.80 -6.03 10.74
CA LEU A 165 13.43 -7.24 10.17
C LEU A 165 14.94 -7.22 10.40
N LEU A 166 15.62 -6.13 10.05
CA LEU A 166 17.07 -6.01 10.27
C LEU A 166 17.44 -6.22 11.72
N ASN A 167 16.73 -5.55 12.63
CA ASN A 167 16.95 -5.69 14.07
C ASN A 167 16.69 -7.11 14.57
N HIS A 168 15.71 -7.81 13.99
CA HIS A 168 15.40 -9.21 14.29
C HIS A 168 16.54 -10.13 13.83
N LEU A 169 17.00 -9.99 12.58
CA LEU A 169 18.09 -10.81 12.02
C LEU A 169 19.45 -10.55 12.69
N ILE A 170 19.70 -9.33 13.18
CA ILE A 170 20.90 -9.01 13.98
C ILE A 170 20.91 -9.83 15.28
N LYS A 171 19.75 -10.01 15.92
CA LYS A 171 19.62 -10.77 17.18
C LYS A 171 19.72 -12.27 16.98
N ASP A 172 19.27 -12.78 15.83
CA ASP A 172 19.36 -14.21 15.48
C ASP A 172 20.81 -14.72 15.42
N GLY A 173 21.73 -13.87 14.94
CA GLY A 173 23.17 -14.15 14.99
C GLY A 173 23.70 -15.09 13.91
N ARG A 174 22.87 -15.63 13.00
CA ARG A 174 23.33 -16.44 11.85
C ARG A 174 23.81 -15.63 10.65
N PHE A 175 23.66 -14.31 10.68
CA PHE A 175 23.86 -13.42 9.52
C PHE A 175 25.06 -12.49 9.71
N GLU A 176 25.72 -12.15 8.60
CA GLU A 176 26.71 -11.07 8.52
C GLU A 176 26.08 -9.88 7.80
N PHE A 177 26.37 -8.67 8.27
CA PHE A 177 25.81 -7.43 7.75
C PHE A 177 26.92 -6.46 7.33
N GLN A 178 26.73 -5.77 6.23
CA GLN A 178 27.50 -4.61 5.81
C GLN A 178 26.53 -3.48 5.50
N ASN A 179 26.55 -2.45 6.35
CA ASN A 179 25.70 -1.28 6.18
C ASN A 179 26.54 -0.07 5.75
N ASP A 180 26.36 0.33 4.49
CA ASP A 180 27.05 1.46 3.88
C ASP A 180 26.10 2.64 3.58
N GLY A 181 24.87 2.63 4.13
CA GLY A 181 23.88 3.65 3.82
C GLY A 181 22.50 3.42 4.45
N ALA A 182 21.47 3.46 3.60
CA ALA A 182 20.09 3.29 4.02
C ALA A 182 19.80 1.83 4.41
N VAL A 183 18.84 1.63 5.32
CA VAL A 183 18.47 0.29 5.85
C VAL A 183 18.21 -0.71 4.72
N HIS A 184 17.40 -0.35 3.72
CA HIS A 184 17.09 -1.19 2.55
C HIS A 184 18.34 -1.65 1.76
N SER A 185 19.40 -0.84 1.76
CA SER A 185 20.66 -1.12 1.05
C SER A 185 21.64 -1.98 1.85
N THR A 186 21.32 -2.30 3.12
CA THR A 186 22.17 -3.14 3.97
C THR A 186 22.39 -4.49 3.30
N LEU A 187 23.65 -4.85 3.08
CA LEU A 187 24.01 -6.14 2.51
C LEU A 187 24.06 -7.19 3.61
N LEU A 188 23.37 -8.32 3.40
CA LEU A 188 23.34 -9.46 4.31
C LEU A 188 23.63 -10.79 3.60
N LYS A 189 24.27 -11.69 4.33
CA LYS A 189 24.57 -13.08 3.92
C LYS A 189 24.65 -13.98 5.15
N VAL A 190 24.56 -15.28 4.95
CA VAL A 190 24.75 -16.27 6.04
C VAL A 190 26.21 -16.32 6.48
N GLN A 191 26.44 -16.34 7.80
CA GLN A 191 27.76 -16.56 8.39
C GLN A 191 28.35 -17.91 7.96
N ARG A 192 29.62 -17.92 7.59
CA ARG A 192 30.34 -19.18 7.42
C ARG A 192 30.57 -19.78 8.80
N LYS A 193 30.14 -21.02 9.04
CA LYS A 193 30.61 -21.75 10.22
C LYS A 193 32.14 -21.81 10.15
N SER A 194 32.83 -21.17 11.11
CA SER A 194 34.26 -21.38 11.29
C SER A 194 34.49 -22.87 11.47
N LYS A 195 35.36 -23.44 10.62
CA LYS A 195 35.84 -24.82 10.79
C LYS A 195 36.69 -24.93 12.04
#